data_AF-A0A1H9R0I0-F1
#
_entry.id   AF-A0A1H9R0I0-F1
#
_cell.length_a   1.000
_cell.length_b   1.000
_cell.length_c   1.000
_cell.angle_alpha   90.00
_cell.angle_beta   90.00
_cell.angle_gamma   90.00
#
_symmetry.space_group_name_H-M   'P 1'
#
loop_
_entity.id
_entity.type
_entity.pdbx_description
1 polymer ?
#
loop_
_entity_poly.entity_id
_entity_poly.type
_entity_poly.pdbx_seq_one_letter_code
_entity_poly.pdbx_strand_id
1 'polypeptide(L)'
;MLVAAKTLIRAVQSLMQGLNVRVLIDGWYMRRTVIEATLKRGFNVIGQVRKGTRLYDAPAARQKGQRGRSRKYEEKYIQPSALSV
;
A
#
# COMPACT_ATOMS: atom_id res chain seq x y z
N MET A 1 12.46 2.16 12.56
CA MET A 1 12.18 2.97 11.34
C MET A 1 10.69 3.18 11.05
N LEU A 2 9.84 2.15 10.98
CA LEU A 2 8.40 2.32 10.65
C LEU A 2 7.58 3.15 11.65
N VAL A 3 8.01 3.16 12.92
CA VAL A 3 7.38 3.93 14.00
C VAL A 3 7.54 5.43 13.77
N ALA A 4 8.74 5.88 13.38
CA ALA A 4 9.04 7.29 13.15
C ALA A 4 8.14 7.92 12.09
N ALA A 5 7.94 7.24 10.95
CA ALA A 5 7.04 7.71 9.90
C ALA A 5 5.59 7.85 10.40
N LYS A 6 5.08 6.86 11.15
CA LYS A 6 3.72 6.91 11.71
C LYS A 6 3.55 8.03 12.73
N THR A 7 4.57 8.27 13.55
CA THR A 7 4.59 9.35 14.54
C THR A 7 4.63 10.72 13.87
N LEU A 8 5.49 10.89 12.86
CA LEU A 8 5.58 12.13 12.10
C LEU A 8 4.23 12.48 11.46
N ILE A 9 3.64 11.56 10.71
CA ILE A 9 2.33 11.79 10.07
C ILE A 9 1.28 12.17 11.13
N ARG A 10 1.41 11.69 12.38
CA ARG A 10 0.45 11.95 13.47
C ARG A 10 0.61 13.37 13.99
N ALA A 11 1.84 13.81 14.16
CA ALA A 11 2.16 15.16 14.62
C ALA A 11 1.70 16.24 13.63
N VAL A 12 1.90 16.02 12.32
CA VAL A 12 1.48 17.00 11.30
C VAL A 12 0.00 16.89 10.90
N GLN A 13 -0.74 15.88 11.37
CA GLN A 13 -2.12 15.68 10.94
C GLN A 13 -3.05 16.84 11.34
N SER A 14 -2.93 17.36 12.56
CA SER A 14 -3.79 18.47 13.02
C SER A 14 -3.54 19.76 12.24
N LEU A 15 -2.28 20.01 11.87
CA LEU A 15 -1.85 21.19 11.12
C LEU A 15 -2.33 21.18 9.67
N MET A 16 -2.67 20.00 9.13
CA MET A 16 -3.07 19.84 7.74
C MET A 16 -4.57 19.55 7.58
N GLN A 17 -5.37 19.75 8.63
CA GLN A 17 -6.82 19.56 8.56
C GLN A 17 -7.44 20.53 7.55
N GLY A 18 -8.33 20.01 6.70
CA GLY A 18 -9.00 20.78 5.65
C GLY A 18 -8.18 21.00 4.38
N LEU A 19 -6.92 20.55 4.33
CA LEU A 19 -6.07 20.65 3.13
C LEU A 19 -6.02 19.35 2.35
N ASN A 20 -5.94 19.46 1.02
CA ASN A 20 -5.66 18.33 0.14
C ASN A 20 -4.17 18.00 0.16
N VAL A 21 -3.75 17.14 1.10
CA VAL A 21 -2.35 16.74 1.25
C VAL A 21 -1.99 15.59 0.32
N ARG A 22 -0.84 15.71 -0.35
CA ARG A 22 -0.23 14.65 -1.15
C ARG A 22 1.15 14.30 -0.59
N VAL A 23 1.33 13.05 -0.18
CA VAL A 23 2.55 12.53 0.43
C VAL A 23 3.37 11.78 -0.61
N LEU A 24 4.61 12.22 -0.83
CA LEU A 24 5.60 11.49 -1.63
C LEU A 24 6.35 10.50 -0.73
N ILE A 25 6.31 9.23 -1.07
CA ILE A 25 6.93 8.15 -0.28
C ILE A 25 8.03 7.46 -1.11
N ASP A 26 9.21 7.32 -0.51
CA ASP A 26 10.31 6.53 -1.08
C ASP A 26 9.94 5.04 -1.21
N GLY A 27 10.50 4.35 -2.19
CA GLY A 27 10.17 2.95 -2.48
C GLY A 27 10.42 1.96 -1.34
N TRP A 28 11.29 2.28 -0.37
CA TRP A 28 11.46 1.48 0.85
C TRP A 28 10.26 1.55 1.80
N TYR A 29 9.54 2.67 1.77
CA TYR A 29 8.38 2.97 2.62
C TYR A 29 7.04 2.74 1.91
N MET A 30 7.03 2.40 0.60
CA MET A 30 5.86 1.93 -0.14
C MET A 30 5.43 0.52 0.29
N ARG A 31 5.08 0.39 1.58
CA ARG A 31 4.53 -0.81 2.21
C ARG A 31 3.07 -0.55 2.55
N ARG A 32 2.23 -1.59 2.41
CA ARG A 32 0.80 -1.56 2.72
C ARG A 32 0.47 -0.84 4.03
N THR A 33 1.18 -1.16 5.11
CA THR A 33 0.95 -0.57 6.44
C THR A 33 1.19 0.93 6.54
N VAL A 34 2.07 1.49 5.69
CA VAL A 34 2.37 2.93 5.64
C VAL A 34 1.32 3.60 4.77
N ILE A 35 1.07 3.05 3.58
CA ILE A 35 0.06 3.56 2.64
C ILE A 35 -1.32 3.61 3.30
N GLU A 36 -1.77 2.51 3.91
CA GLU A 36 -3.06 2.46 4.62
C GLU A 36 -3.14 3.47 5.77
N ALA A 37 -2.03 3.69 6.50
CA ALA A 37 -2.00 4.66 7.58
C ALA A 37 -2.12 6.11 7.08
N THR A 38 -1.56 6.41 5.91
CA THR A 38 -1.66 7.72 5.25
C THR A 38 -3.05 7.94 4.65
N LEU A 39 -3.58 6.93 3.94
CA LEU A 39 -4.92 6.96 3.36
C LEU A 39 -6.03 7.09 4.42
N LYS A 40 -5.92 6.37 5.54
CA LYS A 40 -6.87 6.48 6.67
C LYS A 40 -6.98 7.88 7.27
N ARG A 41 -6.02 8.76 6.95
CA ARG A 41 -5.98 10.15 7.43
C ARG A 41 -6.46 11.14 6.37
N GLY A 42 -6.98 10.66 5.24
CA GLY A 42 -7.48 11.49 4.14
C GLY A 42 -6.40 12.04 3.22
N PHE A 43 -5.15 11.57 3.35
CA PHE A 43 -4.04 12.04 2.52
C PHE A 43 -3.89 11.18 1.26
N ASN A 44 -3.52 11.82 0.15
CA ASN A 44 -3.15 11.13 -1.08
C ASN A 44 -1.69 10.67 -1.03
N VAL A 45 -1.36 9.54 -1.66
CA VAL A 45 0.00 8.98 -1.66
C VAL A 45 0.50 8.82 -3.09
N ILE A 46 1.69 9.32 -3.37
CA ILE A 46 2.46 9.02 -4.58
C ILE A 46 3.79 8.42 -4.14
N GLY A 47 4.26 7.39 -4.84
CA GLY A 47 5.55 6.81 -4.56
C GLY A 47 5.94 5.81 -5.64
N GLN A 48 7.23 5.58 -5.77
CA GLN A 48 7.74 4.59 -6.71
C GLN A 48 7.80 3.22 -6.03
N VAL A 49 7.14 2.22 -6.62
CA VAL A 49 7.20 0.85 -6.12
C VAL A 49 8.54 0.23 -6.52
N ARG A 50 9.30 -0.33 -5.56
CA ARG A 50 10.56 -1.02 -5.84
C ARG A 50 10.31 -2.27 -6.70
N LYS A 51 11.22 -2.58 -7.63
CA LYS A 51 11.14 -3.75 -8.56
C LYS A 51 10.85 -5.09 -7.89
N GLY A 52 11.30 -5.29 -6.64
CA GLY A 52 11.06 -6.52 -5.86
C GLY A 52 9.72 -6.57 -5.13
N THR A 53 8.94 -5.50 -5.14
CA THR A 53 7.63 -5.44 -4.50
C THR A 53 6.62 -6.17 -5.36
N ARG A 54 6.00 -7.17 -4.76
CA ARG A 54 4.96 -7.98 -5.37
C ARG A 54 3.62 -7.22 -5.33
N LEU A 55 3.16 -6.75 -6.49
CA LEU A 55 1.83 -6.16 -6.67
C LEU A 55 0.84 -7.25 -7.10
N TYR A 56 0.08 -7.76 -6.14
CA TYR A 56 -0.90 -8.81 -6.35
C TYR A 56 -2.16 -8.51 -5.57
N ASP A 57 -3.28 -9.07 -6.02
CA ASP A 57 -4.49 -9.11 -5.22
C ASP A 57 -4.32 -9.96 -3.97
N ALA A 58 -5.10 -9.59 -2.94
CA ALA A 58 -5.17 -10.36 -1.72
C ALA A 58 -5.77 -11.74 -2.02
N PRO A 59 -5.26 -12.83 -1.40
CA PRO A 59 -5.86 -14.16 -1.50
C PRO A 59 -7.35 -14.12 -1.20
N ALA A 60 -8.14 -14.80 -2.04
CA ALA A 60 -9.56 -14.98 -1.79
C ALA A 60 -9.76 -15.66 -0.43
N ALA A 61 -10.85 -15.33 0.26
CA ALA A 61 -11.17 -15.95 1.54
C ALA A 61 -11.29 -17.47 1.38
N ARG A 62 -10.75 -18.22 2.34
CA ARG A 62 -10.82 -19.68 2.33
C ARG A 62 -12.28 -20.14 2.41
N GLN A 63 -12.62 -21.14 1.59
CA GLN A 63 -13.89 -21.85 1.72
C GLN A 63 -13.82 -22.88 2.86
N LYS A 64 -14.96 -23.08 3.55
CA LYS A 64 -15.06 -24.05 4.64
C LYS A 64 -14.80 -25.46 4.09
N GLY A 65 -13.79 -26.16 4.63
CA GLY A 65 -13.39 -27.50 4.18
C GLY A 65 -12.26 -27.54 3.13
N GLN A 66 -11.73 -26.40 2.72
CA GLN A 66 -10.63 -26.34 1.73
C GLN A 66 -9.33 -26.94 2.31
N ARG A 67 -8.88 -28.06 1.72
CA ARG A 67 -7.61 -28.73 2.09
C ARG A 67 -6.42 -28.08 1.37
N GLY A 68 -5.26 -28.11 2.03
CA GLY A 68 -4.00 -27.58 1.48
C GLY A 68 -3.69 -26.13 1.86
N ARG A 69 -2.49 -25.66 1.49
CA ARG A 69 -1.98 -24.33 1.84
C ARG A 69 -2.71 -23.24 1.05
N SER A 70 -3.16 -22.18 1.72
CA SER A 70 -3.70 -21.00 1.04
C SER A 70 -2.70 -20.44 0.04
N ARG A 71 -3.22 -19.93 -1.08
CA ARG A 71 -2.43 -19.09 -1.97
C ARG A 71 -1.90 -17.89 -1.19
N LYS A 72 -0.64 -17.52 -1.45
CA LYS A 72 0.01 -16.36 -0.82
C LYS A 72 -0.38 -15.06 -1.52
N TYR A 73 -0.72 -15.13 -2.81
CA TYR A 73 -1.04 -14.02 -3.71
C TYR A 73 -2.07 -14.52 -4.74
N GLU A 74 -3.02 -13.67 -5.20
CA GLU A 74 -3.87 -13.98 -6.36
C GLU A 74 -3.27 -13.43 -7.65
N GLU A 75 -4.06 -12.71 -8.45
CA GLU A 75 -3.65 -12.21 -9.75
C GLU A 75 -2.63 -11.08 -9.59
N LYS A 76 -1.65 -11.07 -10.50
CA LYS A 76 -0.62 -10.04 -10.54
C LYS A 76 -1.20 -8.83 -11.26
N TYR A 77 -1.10 -7.66 -10.65
CA TYR A 77 -1.60 -6.41 -11.22
C TYR A 77 -0.91 -6.01 -12.54
N ILE A 78 0.27 -6.56 -12.83
CA ILE A 78 1.01 -6.30 -14.06
C ILE A 78 0.90 -7.52 -14.98
N GLN A 79 -0.08 -7.50 -15.88
CA GLN A 79 -0.04 -8.30 -17.11
C GLN A 79 0.83 -7.56 -18.14
N PRO A 80 1.80 -8.23 -18.82
CA PRO A 80 2.66 -7.58 -19.83
C PRO A 80 1.93 -6.98 -21.03
N SER A 81 0.62 -7.25 -21.20
CA SER A 81 -0.20 -6.77 -22.31
C SER A 81 -0.71 -5.33 -22.19
N ALA A 82 -0.52 -4.66 -21.04
CA ALA A 82 -1.04 -3.31 -20.79
C ALA A 82 0.00 -2.18 -20.96
N LEU A 83 1.18 -2.47 -21.51
CA LEU A 83 2.25 -1.49 -21.77
C LEU A 83 2.44 -1.18 -23.27
N SER A 84 1.43 -1.45 -24.09
CA SER A 84 1.36 -1.00 -25.49
C SER A 84 0.69 0.38 -25.54
N VAL A 85 1.40 1.44 -25.15
CA VAL A 85 1.08 2.83 -25.51
C VAL A 85 2.37 3.56 -25.82
#